data_AF-X1JQ50-F1
#
_entry.id   AF-X1JQ50-F1
#
_cell.length_a   1.000
_cell.length_b   1.000
_cell.length_c   1.000
_cell.angle_alpha   90.00
_cell.angle_beta   90.00
_cell.angle_gamma   90.00
#
_symmetry.space_group_name_H-M   'P 1'
#
loop_
_entity.id
_entity.type
_entity.pdbx_description
1 polymer ?
#
loop_
_entity_poly.entity_id
_entity_poly.type
_entity_poly.pdbx_seq_one_letter_code
_entity_poly.pdbx_strand_id
1 'polypeptide(L)'
;SALSEGIRFAREKGIKGREVMRRIRIALDELNVMERIDLAPEETAKLKGAEKELADWTLKQSRELRHAITAIRDVETMEQAAARASGITEEFMGRLWSIPEEECATCGEVRERLREFIERRRTERSGE
;
A
#
# COMPACT_ATOMS: atom_id res chain seq x y z
N SER A 1 2.26 -1.19 -8.82
CA SER A 1 0.99 -1.09 -8.08
C SER A 1 -0.17 -0.88 -9.06
N ALA A 2 -1.43 -0.92 -8.61
CA ALA A 2 -2.57 -0.63 -9.48
C ALA A 2 -2.46 0.76 -10.14
N LEU A 3 -1.97 1.76 -9.40
CA LEU A 3 -1.72 3.11 -9.92
C LEU A 3 -0.64 3.13 -11.03
N SER A 4 0.48 2.42 -10.86
CA SER A 4 1.51 2.33 -11.91
C SER A 4 0.96 1.78 -13.22
N GLU A 5 0.10 0.76 -13.15
CA GLU A 5 -0.55 0.20 -14.34
C GLU A 5 -1.56 1.18 -14.93
N GLY A 6 -2.28 1.92 -14.09
CA GLY A 6 -3.19 2.98 -14.54
C GLY A 6 -2.48 4.11 -15.29
N ILE A 7 -1.26 4.49 -14.88
CA ILE A 7 -0.45 5.52 -15.58
C ILE A 7 -0.16 5.10 -17.02
N ARG A 8 0.16 3.82 -17.25
CA ARG A 8 0.39 3.28 -18.61
C ARG A 8 -0.81 3.55 -19.52
N PHE A 9 -2.02 3.27 -19.05
CA PHE A 9 -3.25 3.55 -19.80
C PHE A 9 -3.57 5.05 -19.89
N ALA A 10 -3.27 5.82 -18.85
CA ALA A 10 -3.58 7.25 -18.80
C ALA A 10 -2.76 8.05 -19.83
N ARG A 11 -1.50 7.64 -20.09
CA ARG A 11 -0.65 8.25 -21.11
C ARG A 11 -1.19 8.05 -22.53
N GLU A 12 -1.90 6.95 -22.79
CA GLU A 12 -2.47 6.65 -24.11
C GLU A 12 -3.89 7.21 -24.29
N LYS A 13 -4.76 7.04 -23.28
CA LYS A 13 -6.22 7.24 -23.40
C LYS A 13 -6.77 8.35 -22.52
N GLY A 14 -5.89 9.04 -21.78
CA GLY A 14 -6.26 10.07 -20.81
C GLY A 14 -6.81 9.50 -19.49
N ILE A 15 -6.85 10.34 -18.47
CA ILE A 15 -7.18 9.96 -17.10
C ILE A 15 -8.63 9.44 -16.92
N LYS A 16 -9.54 9.86 -17.79
CA LYS A 16 -10.96 9.44 -17.76
C LYS A 16 -11.21 8.08 -18.43
N GLY A 17 -10.17 7.43 -18.94
CA GLY A 17 -10.29 6.12 -19.57
C GLY A 17 -10.85 5.09 -18.58
N ARG A 18 -11.72 4.19 -19.07
CA ARG A 18 -12.37 3.14 -18.24
C ARG A 18 -11.36 2.34 -17.42
N GLU A 19 -10.25 1.94 -18.03
CA GLU A 19 -9.23 1.15 -17.34
C GLU A 19 -8.48 1.97 -16.29
N VAL A 20 -8.20 3.25 -16.54
CA VAL A 20 -7.59 4.15 -15.55
C VAL A 20 -8.49 4.28 -14.32
N MET A 21 -9.78 4.54 -14.54
CA MET A 21 -10.77 4.65 -13.45
C MET A 21 -10.91 3.33 -12.68
N ARG A 22 -10.81 2.18 -13.37
CA ARG A 22 -10.79 0.86 -12.73
C ARG A 22 -9.57 0.71 -11.83
N ARG A 23 -8.38 1.12 -12.28
CA ARG A 23 -7.14 1.04 -11.50
C ARG A 23 -7.14 1.96 -10.27
N ILE A 24 -7.68 3.17 -10.41
CA ILE A 24 -7.90 4.09 -9.28
C ILE A 24 -8.83 3.44 -8.25
N ARG A 25 -9.93 2.83 -8.69
CA ARG A 25 -10.87 2.14 -7.78
C ARG A 25 -10.20 1.00 -7.02
N ILE A 26 -9.44 0.14 -7.70
CA ILE A 26 -8.71 -0.96 -7.06
C ILE A 26 -7.79 -0.43 -5.97
N ALA A 27 -7.03 0.64 -6.24
CA ALA A 27 -6.14 1.23 -5.24
C ALA A 27 -6.91 1.77 -4.01
N LEU A 28 -8.08 2.38 -4.22
CA LEU A 28 -8.95 2.83 -3.12
C LEU A 28 -9.56 1.66 -2.34
N ASP A 29 -9.91 0.57 -3.00
CA ASP A 29 -10.46 -0.63 -2.37
C ASP A 29 -9.39 -1.35 -1.53
N GLU A 30 -8.15 -1.43 -2.01
CA GLU A 30 -7.00 -1.94 -1.23
C GLU A 30 -6.82 -1.14 0.07
N LEU A 31 -6.87 0.19 -0.01
CA LEU A 31 -6.81 1.05 1.19
C LEU A 31 -8.02 0.85 2.11
N ASN A 32 -9.23 0.70 1.55
CA ASN A 32 -10.44 0.44 2.33
C ASN A 32 -10.35 -0.87 3.12
N VAL A 33 -9.87 -1.94 2.47
CA VAL A 33 -9.73 -3.26 3.11
C VAL A 33 -8.73 -3.16 4.25
N MET A 34 -7.55 -2.61 3.99
CA MET A 34 -6.50 -2.46 5.00
C MET A 34 -6.97 -1.63 6.20
N GLU A 35 -7.65 -0.49 5.96
CA GLU A 35 -8.14 0.39 7.03
C GLU A 35 -9.27 -0.22 7.87
N ARG A 36 -10.04 -1.17 7.31
CA ARG A 36 -11.23 -1.74 7.96
C ARG A 36 -11.02 -3.13 8.53
N ILE A 37 -9.92 -3.79 8.18
CA ILE A 37 -9.59 -5.13 8.65
C ILE A 37 -8.32 -5.03 9.49
N ASP A 38 -7.18 -4.80 8.85
CA ASP A 38 -5.87 -4.87 9.50
C ASP A 38 -5.64 -3.69 10.47
N LEU A 39 -6.09 -2.49 10.09
CA LEU A 39 -5.93 -1.26 10.85
C LEU A 39 -7.23 -0.80 11.51
N ALA A 40 -8.19 -1.71 11.70
CA ALA A 40 -9.43 -1.40 12.38
C ALA A 40 -9.15 -0.91 13.81
N PRO A 41 -9.97 0.00 14.38
CA PRO A 41 -9.77 0.52 15.73
C PRO A 41 -9.63 -0.57 16.79
N GLU A 42 -10.44 -1.63 16.69
CA GLU A 42 -10.44 -2.78 17.58
C GLU A 42 -9.15 -3.59 17.51
N GLU A 43 -8.54 -3.74 16.33
CA GLU A 43 -7.28 -4.46 16.17
C GLU A 43 -6.10 -3.60 16.63
N THR A 44 -6.06 -2.35 16.19
CA THR A 44 -5.00 -1.42 16.57
C THR A 44 -5.01 -1.08 18.06
N ALA A 45 -6.13 -1.21 18.76
CA ALA A 45 -6.19 -1.01 20.22
C ALA A 45 -5.53 -2.14 21.03
N LYS A 46 -5.37 -3.34 20.44
CA LYS A 46 -4.72 -4.49 21.08
C LYS A 46 -3.19 -4.42 20.99
N LEU A 47 -2.67 -3.70 20.00
CA LEU A 47 -1.24 -3.57 19.75
C LEU A 47 -0.55 -2.71 20.81
N LYS A 48 0.75 -2.95 21.01
CA LYS A 48 1.59 -2.20 21.96
C LYS A 48 2.98 -1.95 21.36
N GLY A 49 3.72 -1.03 21.98
CA GLY A 49 5.12 -0.76 21.61
C GLY A 49 5.30 -0.38 20.15
N ALA A 50 6.41 -0.83 19.56
CA ALA A 50 6.79 -0.49 18.19
C ALA A 50 5.79 -0.97 17.13
N GLU A 51 5.08 -2.07 17.38
CA GLU A 51 4.01 -2.57 16.50
C GLU A 51 2.83 -1.60 16.43
N LYS A 52 2.42 -1.05 17.59
CA LYS A 52 1.38 -0.02 17.65
C LYS A 52 1.78 1.25 16.91
N GLU A 53 3.02 1.70 17.11
CA GLU A 53 3.55 2.88 16.43
C GLU A 53 3.59 2.70 14.90
N LEU A 54 3.97 1.51 14.43
CA LEU A 54 3.94 1.18 13.01
C LEU A 54 2.51 1.17 12.46
N ALA A 55 1.56 0.57 13.18
CA ALA A 55 0.15 0.55 12.77
C ALA A 55 -0.44 1.97 12.69
N ASP A 56 -0.18 2.82 13.70
CA ASP A 56 -0.66 4.20 13.73
C ASP A 56 -0.03 5.05 12.62
N TRP A 57 1.27 4.87 12.37
CA TRP A 57 1.95 5.51 11.24
C TRP A 57 1.33 5.06 9.90
N THR A 58 1.08 3.75 9.73
CA THR A 58 0.50 3.19 8.50
C THR A 58 -0.91 3.75 8.26
N LEU A 59 -1.74 3.83 9.30
CA LEU A 59 -3.10 4.39 9.23
C LEU A 59 -3.09 5.88 8.86
N LYS A 60 -2.10 6.64 9.34
CA LYS A 60 -1.93 8.04 8.91
C LYS A 60 -1.56 8.11 7.43
N GLN A 61 -0.59 7.30 6.99
CA GLN A 61 -0.15 7.28 5.59
C GLN A 61 -1.25 6.82 4.64
N SER A 62 -2.08 5.85 5.04
CA SER A 62 -3.18 5.36 4.21
C SER A 62 -4.22 6.46 3.93
N ARG A 63 -4.56 7.26 4.94
CA ARG A 63 -5.47 8.40 4.82
C ARG A 63 -4.91 9.48 3.89
N GLU A 64 -3.64 9.83 4.07
CA GLU A 64 -3.00 10.83 3.22
C GLU A 64 -2.88 10.34 1.76
N LEU A 65 -2.58 9.06 1.55
CA LEU A 65 -2.54 8.46 0.22
C LEU A 65 -3.94 8.39 -0.41
N ARG A 66 -4.98 8.06 0.36
CA ARG A 66 -6.37 8.11 -0.10
C ARG A 66 -6.72 9.51 -0.61
N HIS A 67 -6.38 10.56 0.14
CA HIS A 67 -6.60 11.93 -0.30
C HIS A 67 -5.87 12.22 -1.62
N ALA A 68 -4.60 11.82 -1.75
CA ALA A 68 -3.84 11.97 -2.99
C ALA A 68 -4.50 11.25 -4.17
N ILE A 69 -4.99 10.01 -3.97
CA ILE A 69 -5.66 9.24 -5.02
C ILE A 69 -6.99 9.90 -5.42
N THR A 70 -7.78 10.38 -4.46
CA THR A 70 -9.05 11.07 -4.77
C THR A 70 -8.86 12.41 -5.46
N ALA A 71 -7.67 13.02 -5.32
CA ALA A 71 -7.32 14.29 -5.96
C ALA A 71 -6.74 14.13 -7.38
N ILE A 72 -6.58 12.89 -7.87
CA ILE A 72 -6.07 12.63 -9.22
C ILE A 72 -6.99 13.28 -10.27
N ARG A 73 -6.40 14.15 -11.09
CA ARG A 73 -7.12 14.90 -12.14
C ARG A 73 -6.41 14.86 -13.49
N ASP A 74 -5.15 14.48 -13.50
CA ASP A 74 -4.26 14.43 -14.65
C ASP A 74 -3.20 13.34 -14.44
N VAL A 75 -2.38 13.08 -15.48
CA VAL A 75 -1.33 12.05 -15.42
C VAL A 75 -0.27 12.37 -14.37
N GLU A 76 0.06 13.65 -14.21
CA GLU A 76 1.08 14.10 -13.25
C GLU A 76 0.66 13.82 -11.80
N THR A 77 -0.55 14.20 -11.41
CA THR A 77 -1.10 13.91 -10.08
C THR A 77 -1.25 12.41 -9.83
N MET A 78 -1.52 11.62 -10.88
CA MET A 78 -1.50 10.16 -10.80
C MET A 78 -0.10 9.60 -10.56
N GLU A 79 0.92 10.12 -11.24
CA GLU A 79 2.32 9.76 -11.04
C GLU A 79 2.80 10.10 -9.63
N GLN A 80 2.44 11.28 -9.12
CA GLN A 80 2.73 11.69 -7.74
C GLN A 80 2.09 10.74 -6.72
N ALA A 81 0.82 10.38 -6.90
CA ALA A 81 0.13 9.41 -6.03
C ALA A 81 0.79 8.02 -6.08
N ALA A 82 1.20 7.56 -7.27
CA ALA A 82 1.89 6.28 -7.43
C ALA A 82 3.27 6.29 -6.78
N ALA A 83 4.06 7.36 -6.96
CA ALA A 83 5.36 7.52 -6.32
C ALA A 83 5.23 7.54 -4.80
N ARG A 84 4.24 8.27 -4.28
CA ARG A 84 3.93 8.31 -2.85
C ARG A 84 3.56 6.92 -2.30
N ALA A 85 2.71 6.17 -3.00
CA ALA A 85 2.35 4.81 -2.60
C ALA A 85 3.60 3.91 -2.50
N SER A 86 4.48 3.97 -3.50
CA SER A 86 5.75 3.23 -3.48
C SER A 86 6.65 3.62 -2.32
N GLY A 87 6.81 4.92 -2.05
CA GLY A 87 7.61 5.41 -0.92
C GLY A 87 7.06 4.98 0.43
N ILE A 88 5.74 5.00 0.61
CA ILE A 88 5.08 4.48 1.83
C ILE A 88 5.37 2.98 1.99
N THR A 89 5.29 2.19 0.91
CA THR A 89 5.61 0.75 0.97
C THR A 89 7.07 0.53 1.38
N GLU A 90 8.01 1.27 0.79
CA GLU A 90 9.43 1.14 1.14
C GLU A 90 9.70 1.51 2.60
N GLU A 91 9.15 2.62 3.08
CA GLU A 91 9.29 3.05 4.47
C GLU A 91 8.62 2.07 5.44
N PHE A 92 7.45 1.54 5.08
CA PHE A 92 6.78 0.49 5.86
C PHE A 92 7.67 -0.73 6.03
N MET A 93 8.28 -1.22 4.94
CA MET A 93 9.18 -2.38 4.99
C MET A 93 10.42 -2.07 5.84
N GLY A 94 11.01 -0.88 5.70
CA GLY A 94 12.14 -0.46 6.52
C GLY A 94 11.80 -0.46 8.01
N ARG A 95 10.67 0.16 8.38
CA ARG A 95 10.18 0.18 9.76
C ARG A 95 9.88 -1.22 10.27
N LEU A 96 9.10 -2.02 9.53
CA LEU A 96 8.72 -3.36 9.93
C LEU A 96 9.94 -4.28 10.14
N TRP A 97 11.00 -4.16 9.35
CA TRP A 97 12.21 -4.97 9.51
C TRP A 97 13.12 -4.47 10.63
N SER A 98 13.00 -3.20 11.02
CA SER A 98 13.77 -2.61 12.12
C SER A 98 13.25 -2.95 13.51
N ILE A 99 11.99 -3.39 13.63
CA ILE A 99 11.37 -3.72 14.92
C ILE A 99 11.96 -5.06 15.43
N PRO A 100 12.49 -5.13 16.66
CA PRO A 100 12.89 -6.41 17.24
C PRO A 100 11.71 -7.39 17.31
N GLU A 101 11.97 -8.69 17.10
CA GLU A 101 10.89 -9.69 17.07
C GLU A 101 10.19 -9.82 18.43
N GLU A 102 10.93 -9.56 19.51
CA GLU A 102 10.44 -9.55 20.89
C GLU A 102 9.47 -8.38 21.17
N GLU A 103 9.49 -7.34 20.34
CA GLU A 103 8.70 -6.11 20.49
C GLU A 103 7.49 -6.06 19.55
N CYS A 104 7.26 -7.10 18.75
CA CYS A 104 6.15 -7.15 17.81
C CYS A 104 5.56 -8.55 17.69
N ALA A 105 4.35 -8.72 18.22
CA ALA A 105 3.72 -10.02 18.36
C ALA A 105 3.33 -10.62 17.00
N THR A 106 2.95 -9.80 16.02
CA THR A 106 2.52 -10.28 14.70
C THR A 106 3.57 -10.14 13.61
N CYS A 107 4.66 -9.41 13.85
CA CYS A 107 5.64 -9.09 12.80
C CYS A 107 6.29 -10.33 12.19
N GLY A 108 6.51 -11.41 12.95
CA GLY A 108 7.05 -12.66 12.43
C GLY A 108 6.19 -13.24 11.30
N GLU A 109 4.89 -13.41 11.56
CA GLU A 109 3.92 -13.90 10.57
C GLU A 109 3.78 -12.94 9.39
N VAL A 110 3.73 -11.62 9.64
CA VAL A 110 3.64 -10.63 8.57
C VAL A 110 4.88 -10.66 7.67
N ARG A 111 6.08 -10.77 8.24
CA ARG A 111 7.34 -10.88 7.49
C ARG A 111 7.39 -12.14 6.64
N GLU A 112 6.92 -13.27 7.15
CA GLU A 112 6.85 -14.53 6.41
C GLU A 112 5.91 -14.42 5.21
N ARG A 113 4.66 -13.98 5.43
CA ARG A 113 3.69 -13.76 4.35
C ARG A 113 4.20 -12.79 3.29
N LEU A 114 4.92 -11.73 3.70
CA LEU A 114 5.54 -10.78 2.78
C LEU A 114 6.68 -11.41 1.98
N ARG A 115 7.51 -12.26 2.59
CA ARG A 115 8.56 -13.01 1.86
C ARG A 115 7.95 -13.92 0.80
N GLU A 116 6.95 -14.73 1.17
CA GLU A 116 6.25 -15.60 0.22
C GLU A 116 5.64 -14.82 -0.95
N PHE A 117 5.03 -13.67 -0.65
CA PHE A 117 4.47 -12.80 -1.68
C PHE A 117 5.54 -12.28 -2.64
N ILE A 118 6.69 -11.82 -2.13
CA ILE A 118 7.81 -11.31 -2.93
C ILE A 118 8.40 -12.42 -3.79
N GLU A 119 8.59 -13.62 -3.24
CA GLU A 119 9.13 -14.78 -3.96
C GLU A 119 8.18 -15.22 -5.09
N ARG A 120 6.88 -15.32 -4.80
CA ARG A 120 5.87 -15.63 -5.82
C ARG A 120 5.92 -14.63 -6.97
N ARG A 121 5.99 -13.34 -6.66
CA ARG A 121 6.10 -12.28 -7.66
C ARG A 121 7.40 -12.30 -8.46
N ARG A 122 8.51 -12.72 -7.85
CA ARG A 122 9.78 -12.89 -8.55
C ARG A 122 9.68 -14.01 -9.57
N THR A 123 9.10 -15.15 -9.19
CA THR A 123 8.90 -16.30 -10.07
C THR A 123 7.95 -15.98 -11.23
N GLU A 124 6.84 -15.27 -10.97
CA GLU A 124 5.91 -14.81 -12.02
C GLU A 124 6.59 -13.91 -13.05
N ARG A 125 7.50 -13.02 -12.64
CA ARG A 125 8.23 -12.11 -13.53
C ARG A 125 9.43 -12.74 -14.25
N SER A 126 9.91 -13.90 -13.79
CA SER A 126 11.00 -14.65 -14.45
C SER A 126 10.48 -15.72 -15.42
N GLY A 127 9.16 -15.93 -15.48
CA GLY A 127 8.49 -16.85 -16.41
C GLY A 127 7.83 -16.18 -17.62
N GLU A 128 7.95 -14.85 -17.77
CA GLU A 128 7.59 -14.06 -18.95
C GLU A 128 8.84 -13.70 -19.76
#